data_AF-A0A838S008-F1
#
_entry.id   AF-A0A838S008-F1
#
_cell.length_a   1.000
_cell.length_b   1.000
_cell.length_c   1.000
_cell.angle_alpha   90.00
_cell.angle_beta   90.00
_cell.angle_gamma   90.00
#
_symmetry.space_group_name_H-M   'P 1'
#
loop_
_entity.id
_entity.type
_entity.pdbx_description
1 polymer ?
#
loop_
_entity_poly.entity_id
_entity_poly.type
_entity_poly.pdbx_seq_one_letter_code
_entity_poly.pdbx_strand_id
1 'polypeptide(L)'
;MLSEHQRAEMVRRDSPTREVTFPYLNGITALTSAPLDRYVIDFEQRDCFEAEKYREAFQWVREHVLPDRERKAEEGKDAEGNMRPHHRAFLSRWWQLSFGRPEMLSVVKPLKRYLACAYVTKRPIFIFVSSQIRPSNLIQIFGFEDDYSFGVLQSSLHWTWFVTKCGKLKGDYRYSAESVFDTFPWPQNPTKDQIRTVADAAVALRKLRRETMDKLKYSLRQLYRTLEQPGDNPLRDAHARIDSAVRTAYGMPENVDPLTFLLELNLACAAKEKAGEKITRPGLPLNEQDKRAFVTDDCVKPTDGRRE
;
A
#
# COMPACT_ATOMS: atom_id res chain seq x y z
N MET A 1 -5.77 -18.60 7.23
CA MET A 1 -6.36 -17.94 6.04
C MET A 1 -7.53 -18.76 5.59
N LEU A 2 -8.60 -18.12 5.13
CA LEU A 2 -9.77 -18.77 4.56
C LEU A 2 -9.69 -18.73 3.03
N SER A 3 -10.19 -19.75 2.36
CA SER A 3 -10.57 -19.66 0.94
C SER A 3 -11.90 -18.92 0.78
N GLU A 4 -12.19 -18.48 -0.45
CA GLU A 4 -13.49 -17.88 -0.79
C GLU A 4 -14.67 -18.79 -0.39
N HIS A 5 -14.59 -20.09 -0.67
CA HIS A 5 -15.63 -21.06 -0.31
C HIS A 5 -15.81 -21.19 1.20
N GLN A 6 -14.71 -21.32 1.96
CA GLN A 6 -14.77 -21.39 3.44
C GLN A 6 -15.43 -20.15 4.02
N ARG A 7 -15.04 -18.97 3.54
CA ARG A 7 -15.61 -17.69 3.98
C ARG A 7 -17.10 -17.59 3.63
N ALA A 8 -17.51 -18.00 2.43
CA ALA A 8 -18.91 -18.00 2.02
C ALA A 8 -19.77 -18.91 2.91
N GLU A 9 -19.31 -20.11 3.21
CA GLU A 9 -20.01 -21.04 4.11
C GLU A 9 -20.15 -20.49 5.53
N MET A 10 -19.09 -19.88 6.09
CA MET A 10 -19.15 -19.24 7.41
C MET A 10 -20.16 -18.09 7.43
N VAL A 11 -20.14 -17.21 6.42
CA VAL A 11 -21.08 -16.08 6.33
C VAL A 11 -22.52 -16.58 6.17
N ARG A 12 -22.73 -17.71 5.50
CA ARG A 12 -24.07 -18.32 5.37
C ARG A 12 -24.62 -18.80 6.71
N ARG A 13 -23.77 -19.32 7.59
CA ARG A 13 -24.14 -19.83 8.93
C ARG A 13 -24.21 -18.72 9.98
N ASP A 14 -23.39 -17.69 9.82
CA ASP A 14 -23.26 -16.56 10.73
C ASP A 14 -23.00 -15.26 9.94
N SER A 15 -24.07 -14.60 9.50
CA SER A 15 -23.98 -13.38 8.66
C SER A 15 -23.03 -12.30 9.20
N PRO A 16 -22.95 -12.02 10.53
CA PRO A 16 -22.01 -11.04 11.08
C PRO A 16 -20.54 -11.36 10.77
N THR A 17 -20.16 -12.62 10.53
CA THR A 17 -18.80 -13.03 10.16
C THR A 17 -18.26 -12.26 8.93
N ARG A 18 -19.14 -11.74 8.06
CA ARG A 18 -18.73 -10.87 6.95
C ARG A 18 -17.96 -9.63 7.41
N GLU A 19 -18.29 -9.07 8.57
CA GLU A 19 -17.69 -7.82 9.09
C GLU A 19 -16.27 -8.01 9.64
N VAL A 20 -15.87 -9.25 9.92
CA VAL A 20 -14.55 -9.62 10.43
C VAL A 20 -13.74 -10.44 9.43
N THR A 21 -14.25 -10.63 8.20
CA THR A 21 -13.56 -11.37 7.13
C THR A 21 -13.25 -10.47 5.94
N PHE A 22 -11.96 -10.22 5.72
CA PHE A 22 -11.48 -9.29 4.71
C PHE A 22 -10.67 -10.01 3.63
N PRO A 23 -10.83 -9.65 2.34
CA PRO A 23 -9.92 -10.11 1.30
C PRO A 23 -8.46 -9.75 1.65
N TYR A 24 -7.53 -10.64 1.30
CA TYR A 24 -6.14 -10.52 1.70
C TYR A 24 -5.23 -10.28 0.49
N LEU A 25 -4.58 -9.12 0.46
CA LEU A 25 -3.67 -8.75 -0.62
C LEU A 25 -2.22 -9.07 -0.25
N ASN A 26 -1.55 -9.88 -1.06
CA ASN A 26 -0.11 -10.13 -0.96
C ASN A 26 0.63 -9.58 -2.20
N GLY A 27 1.96 -9.58 -2.15
CA GLY A 27 2.80 -9.05 -3.23
C GLY A 27 2.66 -9.78 -4.57
N ILE A 28 2.25 -11.06 -4.57
CA ILE A 28 1.95 -11.79 -5.81
C ILE A 28 0.67 -11.22 -6.40
N THR A 29 -0.42 -11.25 -5.66
CA THR A 29 -1.76 -10.75 -6.06
C THR A 29 -1.72 -9.28 -6.49
N ALA A 30 -0.90 -8.45 -5.85
CA ALA A 30 -0.74 -7.05 -6.22
C ALA A 30 -0.04 -6.83 -7.58
N LEU A 31 0.84 -7.75 -7.98
CA LEU A 31 1.70 -7.60 -9.18
C LEU A 31 1.32 -8.55 -10.32
N THR A 32 0.58 -9.62 -10.02
CA THR A 32 0.18 -10.65 -10.99
C THR A 32 -1.33 -10.59 -11.21
N SER A 33 -1.81 -11.23 -12.27
CA SER A 33 -3.26 -11.41 -12.50
C SER A 33 -3.86 -12.49 -11.60
N ALA A 34 -3.24 -12.75 -10.43
CA ALA A 34 -3.75 -13.72 -9.49
C ALA A 34 -5.04 -13.18 -8.83
N PRO A 35 -6.05 -14.03 -8.61
CA PRO A 35 -7.29 -13.61 -7.99
C PRO A 35 -7.08 -13.25 -6.51
N LEU A 36 -7.95 -12.37 -6.00
CA LEU A 36 -8.02 -12.02 -4.58
C LEU A 36 -8.88 -13.05 -3.83
N ASP A 37 -8.44 -14.30 -3.81
CA ASP A 37 -9.22 -15.48 -3.41
C ASP A 37 -9.03 -15.92 -1.94
N ARG A 38 -8.14 -15.26 -1.21
CA ARG A 38 -7.85 -15.53 0.21
C ARG A 38 -8.41 -14.45 1.10
N TYR A 39 -8.89 -14.87 2.27
CA TYR A 39 -9.46 -14.00 3.28
C TYR A 39 -8.76 -14.17 4.63
N VAL A 40 -8.64 -13.07 5.36
CA VAL A 40 -8.15 -13.01 6.73
C VAL A 40 -9.32 -12.73 7.68
N ILE A 41 -9.30 -13.38 8.84
CA ILE A 41 -10.17 -13.03 9.96
C ILE A 41 -9.44 -11.97 10.79
N ASP A 42 -10.05 -10.81 10.95
CA ASP A 42 -9.49 -9.69 11.71
C ASP A 42 -10.56 -9.10 12.63
N PHE A 43 -10.48 -9.46 13.92
CA PHE A 43 -11.32 -8.87 14.97
C PHE A 43 -10.84 -7.48 15.41
N GLU A 44 -9.71 -7.01 14.87
CA GLU A 44 -9.07 -5.74 15.19
C GLU A 44 -8.71 -5.64 16.69
N GLN A 45 -9.25 -4.65 17.41
CA GLN A 45 -9.00 -4.44 18.84
C GLN A 45 -10.17 -4.87 19.75
N ARG A 46 -11.14 -5.62 19.19
CA ARG A 46 -12.27 -6.15 19.95
C ARG A 46 -11.81 -7.07 21.08
N ASP A 47 -12.49 -6.98 22.23
CA ASP A 47 -12.27 -7.90 23.33
C ASP A 47 -12.82 -9.32 23.02
N CYS A 48 -12.66 -10.27 23.94
CA CYS A 48 -13.09 -11.64 23.71
C CYS A 48 -14.62 -11.76 23.56
N PHE A 49 -15.40 -11.05 24.36
CA PHE A 49 -16.86 -11.09 24.33
C PHE A 49 -17.41 -10.47 23.04
N GLU A 50 -16.79 -9.39 22.57
CA GLU A 50 -17.10 -8.78 21.29
C GLU A 50 -16.74 -9.69 20.11
N ALA A 51 -15.61 -10.40 20.18
CA ALA A 51 -15.19 -11.35 19.15
C ALA A 51 -16.08 -12.61 19.12
N GLU A 52 -16.55 -13.09 20.28
CA GLU A 52 -17.45 -14.25 20.41
C GLU A 52 -18.81 -14.05 19.71
N LYS A 53 -19.24 -12.79 19.51
CA LYS A 53 -20.45 -12.48 18.73
C LYS A 53 -20.38 -13.00 17.29
N TYR A 54 -19.18 -13.18 16.74
CA TYR A 54 -18.94 -13.71 15.39
C TYR A 54 -18.64 -15.21 15.48
N ARG A 55 -19.68 -16.02 15.71
CA ARG A 55 -19.56 -17.41 16.17
C ARG A 55 -18.68 -18.27 15.27
N GLU A 56 -18.90 -18.24 13.96
CA GLU A 56 -18.15 -19.08 13.00
C GLU A 56 -16.68 -18.62 12.89
N ALA A 57 -16.44 -17.31 12.81
CA ALA A 57 -15.09 -16.76 12.77
C ALA A 57 -14.31 -17.06 14.05
N PHE A 58 -14.94 -16.88 15.22
CA PHE A 58 -14.32 -17.10 16.51
C PHE A 58 -14.02 -18.59 16.74
N GLN A 59 -14.96 -19.47 16.40
CA GLN A 59 -14.76 -20.91 16.43
C GLN A 59 -13.61 -21.34 15.53
N TRP A 60 -13.52 -20.82 14.31
CA TRP A 60 -12.42 -21.12 13.40
C TRP A 60 -11.06 -20.77 14.00
N VAL A 61 -10.92 -19.57 14.56
CA VAL A 61 -9.66 -19.11 15.17
C VAL A 61 -9.33 -19.93 16.41
N ARG A 62 -10.33 -20.34 17.20
CA ARG A 62 -10.13 -21.25 18.34
C ARG A 62 -9.63 -22.63 17.91
N GLU A 63 -10.14 -23.18 16.82
CA GLU A 63 -9.75 -24.51 16.36
C GLU A 63 -8.41 -24.53 15.61
N HIS A 64 -8.09 -23.45 14.88
CA HIS A 64 -6.95 -23.44 13.94
C HIS A 64 -5.80 -22.53 14.36
N VAL A 65 -6.04 -21.53 15.20
CA VAL A 65 -5.01 -20.54 15.61
C VAL A 65 -4.57 -20.75 17.05
N LEU A 66 -5.51 -20.95 17.99
CA LEU A 66 -5.17 -21.14 19.40
C LEU A 66 -4.17 -22.30 19.63
N PRO A 67 -4.31 -23.50 19.03
CA PRO A 67 -3.33 -24.58 19.23
C PRO A 67 -1.92 -24.21 18.75
N ASP A 68 -1.81 -23.46 17.64
CA ASP A 68 -0.52 -22.96 17.14
C ASP A 68 0.09 -21.91 18.08
N ARG A 69 -0.75 -21.06 18.70
CA ARG A 69 -0.30 -20.07 19.70
C ARG A 69 0.24 -20.75 20.94
N GLU A 70 -0.46 -21.74 21.46
CA GLU A 70 -0.06 -22.53 22.63
C GLU A 70 1.25 -23.25 22.37
N ARG A 71 1.34 -23.98 21.24
CA ARG A 71 2.58 -24.64 20.81
C ARG A 71 3.75 -23.67 20.75
N LYS A 72 3.60 -22.54 20.06
CA LYS A 72 4.67 -21.54 19.91
C LYS A 72 5.07 -20.90 21.23
N ALA A 73 4.15 -20.76 22.16
CA ALA A 73 4.44 -20.23 23.49
C ALA A 73 5.21 -21.24 24.35
N GLU A 74 4.95 -22.54 24.16
CA GLU A 74 5.71 -23.62 24.79
C GLU A 74 7.12 -23.74 24.20
N GLU A 75 7.23 -23.81 22.87
CA GLU A 75 8.52 -23.85 22.14
C GLU A 75 9.37 -22.59 22.37
N GLY A 76 8.71 -21.46 22.67
CA GLY A 76 9.34 -20.17 22.87
C GLY A 76 9.89 -19.94 24.29
N LYS A 77 9.80 -20.91 25.21
CA LYS A 77 10.37 -20.80 26.55
C LYS A 77 11.90 -20.73 26.51
N ASP A 78 12.51 -20.00 27.44
CA ASP A 78 13.96 -20.02 27.63
C ASP A 78 14.43 -21.28 28.37
N ALA A 79 15.74 -21.41 28.59
CA ALA A 79 16.33 -22.58 29.26
C ALA A 79 15.83 -22.72 30.71
N GLU A 80 15.39 -21.63 31.31
CA GLU A 80 14.81 -21.53 32.65
C GLU A 80 13.28 -21.78 32.67
N GLY A 81 12.67 -22.05 31.50
CA GLY A 81 11.25 -22.34 31.36
C GLY A 81 10.33 -21.11 31.34
N ASN A 82 10.89 -19.89 31.29
CA ASN A 82 10.11 -18.67 31.25
C ASN A 82 9.62 -18.37 29.83
N MET A 83 8.33 -18.06 29.73
CA MET A 83 7.72 -17.66 28.46
C MET A 83 8.14 -16.24 28.08
N ARG A 84 8.66 -16.08 26.86
CA ARG A 84 9.02 -14.76 26.31
C ARG A 84 7.81 -13.80 26.33
N PRO A 85 8.01 -12.50 26.62
CA PRO A 85 6.92 -11.53 26.77
C PRO A 85 5.95 -11.46 25.58
N HIS A 86 6.43 -11.55 24.34
CA HIS A 86 5.59 -11.46 23.16
C HIS A 86 4.68 -12.69 22.97
N HIS A 87 5.15 -13.90 23.30
CA HIS A 87 4.31 -15.11 23.25
C HIS A 87 3.19 -15.05 24.29
N ARG A 88 3.50 -14.58 25.51
CA ARG A 88 2.50 -14.31 26.55
C ARG A 88 1.44 -13.31 26.08
N ALA A 89 1.88 -12.20 25.50
CA ALA A 89 0.99 -11.18 24.97
C ALA A 89 0.18 -11.62 23.74
N PHE A 90 0.61 -12.63 22.99
CA PHE A 90 -0.19 -13.20 21.90
C PHE A 90 -1.20 -14.22 22.41
N LEU A 91 -0.85 -15.01 23.43
CA LEU A 91 -1.78 -15.94 24.06
C LEU A 91 -2.91 -15.24 24.80
N SER A 92 -2.63 -14.15 25.52
CA SER A 92 -3.66 -13.40 26.26
C SER A 92 -4.75 -12.79 25.37
N ARG A 93 -4.48 -12.66 24.06
CA ARG A 93 -5.39 -12.17 23.02
C ARG A 93 -5.31 -13.05 21.78
N TRP A 94 -5.35 -14.37 21.99
CA TRP A 94 -5.13 -15.38 20.94
C TRP A 94 -6.06 -15.25 19.75
N TRP A 95 -7.25 -14.65 19.94
CA TRP A 95 -8.21 -14.39 18.87
C TRP A 95 -7.78 -13.25 17.95
N GLN A 96 -6.93 -12.31 18.42
CA GLN A 96 -6.45 -11.18 17.63
C GLN A 96 -5.23 -11.55 16.76
N LEU A 97 -5.00 -10.77 15.70
CA LEU A 97 -3.77 -10.85 14.92
C LEU A 97 -2.57 -10.50 15.81
N SER A 98 -1.44 -11.20 15.62
CA SER A 98 -0.19 -10.92 16.38
C SER A 98 0.22 -9.46 16.26
N PHE A 99 -0.02 -8.89 15.08
CA PHE A 99 0.34 -7.54 14.71
C PHE A 99 -0.84 -6.93 13.94
N GLY A 100 -1.89 -6.53 14.67
CA GLY A 100 -3.13 -5.99 14.08
C GLY A 100 -3.02 -4.58 13.47
N ARG A 101 -1.91 -3.87 13.70
CA ARG A 101 -1.60 -2.55 13.11
C ARG A 101 -2.78 -1.54 13.20
N PRO A 102 -3.31 -1.24 14.41
CA PRO A 102 -4.48 -0.38 14.58
C PRO A 102 -4.28 1.05 14.05
N GLU A 103 -3.07 1.60 14.16
CA GLU A 103 -2.71 2.92 13.63
C GLU A 103 -2.78 2.97 12.10
N MET A 104 -2.38 1.90 11.41
CA MET A 104 -2.50 1.81 9.96
C MET A 104 -3.98 1.71 9.55
N LEU A 105 -4.76 0.92 10.30
CA LEU A 105 -6.20 0.78 10.05
C LEU A 105 -6.96 2.09 10.29
N SER A 106 -6.58 2.90 11.30
CA SER A 106 -7.23 4.19 11.55
C SER A 106 -7.00 5.20 10.42
N VAL A 107 -5.87 5.10 9.71
CA VAL A 107 -5.57 5.91 8.52
C VAL A 107 -6.33 5.42 7.29
N VAL A 108 -6.43 4.10 7.10
CA VAL A 108 -7.01 3.51 5.87
C VAL A 108 -8.54 3.44 5.89
N LYS A 109 -9.16 3.17 7.05
CA LYS A 109 -10.62 2.99 7.17
C LYS A 109 -11.46 4.17 6.69
N PRO A 110 -11.08 5.44 6.95
CA PRO A 110 -11.86 6.59 6.49
C PRO A 110 -11.78 6.79 4.97
N LEU A 111 -10.79 6.20 4.30
CA LEU A 111 -10.55 6.36 2.87
C LEU A 111 -11.37 5.35 2.06
N LYS A 112 -11.71 5.70 0.81
CA LYS A 112 -12.33 4.72 -0.11
C LYS A 112 -11.30 3.74 -0.68
N ARG A 113 -10.10 4.25 -0.90
CA ARG A 113 -8.94 3.54 -1.46
C ARG A 113 -7.66 4.11 -0.87
N TYR A 114 -6.58 3.36 -0.91
CA TYR A 114 -5.27 3.80 -0.47
C TYR A 114 -4.19 3.34 -1.45
N LEU A 115 -3.05 4.01 -1.44
CA LEU A 115 -1.90 3.63 -2.25
C LEU A 115 -1.12 2.48 -1.62
N ALA A 116 -0.71 1.54 -2.46
CA ALA A 116 0.10 0.41 -2.05
C ALA A 116 1.17 0.06 -3.10
N CYS A 117 2.26 -0.55 -2.64
CA CYS A 117 3.24 -1.18 -3.50
C CYS A 117 3.81 -2.43 -2.83
N ALA A 118 4.39 -3.34 -3.63
CA ALA A 118 5.04 -4.53 -3.10
C ALA A 118 6.31 -4.16 -2.31
N TYR A 119 6.48 -4.78 -1.15
CA TYR A 119 7.59 -4.50 -0.23
C TYR A 119 8.97 -4.89 -0.79
N VAL A 120 9.03 -6.02 -1.50
CA VAL A 120 10.21 -6.50 -2.21
C VAL A 120 9.92 -6.40 -3.70
N THR A 121 10.69 -5.56 -4.40
CA THR A 121 10.48 -5.31 -5.82
C THR A 121 11.73 -4.76 -6.50
N LYS A 122 11.88 -5.04 -7.80
CA LYS A 122 12.90 -4.40 -8.64
C LYS A 122 12.58 -2.93 -8.91
N ARG A 123 11.28 -2.58 -8.96
CA ARG A 123 10.78 -1.21 -9.14
C ARG A 123 9.47 -1.06 -8.37
N PRO A 124 9.29 -0.02 -7.53
CA PRO A 124 8.01 0.22 -6.90
C PRO A 124 6.98 0.56 -7.98
N ILE A 125 5.99 -0.32 -8.11
CA ILE A 125 4.82 -0.11 -8.96
C ILE A 125 3.66 0.14 -8.01
N PHE A 126 3.16 1.37 -8.02
CA PHE A 126 2.09 1.78 -7.14
C PHE A 126 0.73 1.40 -7.73
N ILE A 127 -0.20 0.99 -6.86
CA ILE A 127 -1.59 0.67 -7.18
C ILE A 127 -2.50 1.29 -6.12
N PHE A 128 -3.75 1.57 -6.49
CA PHE A 128 -4.79 1.86 -5.52
C PHE A 128 -5.48 0.57 -5.08
N VAL A 129 -5.77 0.44 -3.80
CA VAL A 129 -6.42 -0.72 -3.18
C VAL A 129 -7.59 -0.23 -2.34
N SER A 130 -8.74 -0.89 -2.42
CA SER A 130 -9.90 -0.56 -1.59
C SER A 130 -9.60 -0.74 -0.09
N SER A 131 -10.10 0.15 0.76
CA SER A 131 -9.99 0.05 2.23
C SER A 131 -10.66 -1.19 2.84
N GLN A 132 -11.48 -1.90 2.06
CA GLN A 132 -12.09 -3.18 2.42
C GLN A 132 -11.12 -4.36 2.34
N ILE A 133 -9.94 -4.17 1.75
CA ILE A 133 -8.92 -5.21 1.58
C ILE A 133 -7.86 -5.07 2.69
N ARG A 134 -7.44 -6.19 3.28
CA ARG A 134 -6.37 -6.22 4.28
C ARG A 134 -5.04 -6.58 3.60
N PRO A 135 -4.02 -5.70 3.66
CA PRO A 135 -2.72 -5.96 3.07
C PRO A 135 -1.88 -6.88 3.95
N SER A 136 -1.03 -7.69 3.31
CA SER A 136 0.00 -8.47 4.00
C SER A 136 1.16 -7.59 4.48
N ASN A 137 2.02 -8.17 5.32
CA ASN A 137 3.30 -7.57 5.69
C ASN A 137 4.30 -7.43 4.51
N LEU A 138 3.94 -7.90 3.31
CA LEU A 138 4.72 -7.76 2.08
C LEU A 138 4.17 -6.66 1.16
N ILE A 139 3.25 -5.84 1.66
CA ILE A 139 2.69 -4.68 0.98
C ILE A 139 2.99 -3.45 1.82
N GLN A 140 3.65 -2.47 1.22
CA GLN A 140 3.79 -1.13 1.80
C GLN A 140 2.54 -0.32 1.48
N ILE A 141 2.07 0.44 2.47
CA ILE A 141 0.83 1.23 2.40
C ILE A 141 1.19 2.71 2.54
N PHE A 142 0.48 3.55 1.80
CA PHE A 142 0.52 5.00 1.90
C PHE A 142 -0.92 5.51 2.00
N GLY A 143 -1.22 6.30 3.04
CA GLY A 143 -2.56 6.81 3.35
C GLY A 143 -3.03 7.93 2.42
N PHE A 144 -2.85 7.78 1.11
CA PHE A 144 -3.32 8.72 0.09
C PHE A 144 -4.36 8.06 -0.80
N GLU A 145 -5.46 8.77 -1.06
CA GLU A 145 -6.50 8.35 -2.00
C GLU A 145 -6.49 9.15 -3.32
N ASP A 146 -5.65 10.19 -3.40
CA ASP A 146 -5.62 11.15 -4.49
C ASP A 146 -4.61 10.83 -5.61
N ASP A 147 -4.93 11.30 -6.81
CA ASP A 147 -4.20 11.03 -8.04
C ASP A 147 -2.87 11.81 -8.16
N TYR A 148 -2.75 12.93 -7.44
CA TYR A 148 -1.51 13.72 -7.41
C TYR A 148 -0.41 12.98 -6.66
N SER A 149 -0.71 12.49 -5.46
CA SER A 149 0.21 11.68 -4.66
C SER A 149 0.62 10.40 -5.37
N PHE A 150 -0.29 9.77 -6.12
CA PHE A 150 0.09 8.68 -7.02
C PHE A 150 1.14 9.14 -8.04
N GLY A 151 0.90 10.26 -8.73
CA GLY A 151 1.80 10.78 -9.77
C GLY A 151 3.20 11.08 -9.23
N VAL A 152 3.28 11.78 -8.10
CA VAL A 152 4.55 12.10 -7.43
C VAL A 152 5.33 10.83 -7.07
N LEU A 153 4.68 9.86 -6.41
CA LEU A 153 5.33 8.61 -6.00
C LEU A 153 5.70 7.71 -7.20
N GLN A 154 4.94 7.77 -8.29
CA GLN A 154 5.21 6.95 -9.48
C GLN A 154 6.29 7.54 -10.41
N SER A 155 6.70 8.79 -10.19
CA SER A 155 7.69 9.52 -11.00
C SER A 155 9.10 8.94 -10.93
N SER A 156 9.92 9.26 -11.93
CA SER A 156 11.35 8.96 -11.93
C SER A 156 12.11 9.68 -10.81
N LEU A 157 11.63 10.83 -10.30
CA LEU A 157 12.25 11.52 -9.16
C LEU A 157 12.14 10.69 -7.89
N HIS A 158 10.96 10.16 -7.59
CA HIS A 158 10.78 9.26 -6.44
C HIS A 158 11.56 7.95 -6.64
N TRP A 159 11.58 7.41 -7.86
CA TRP A 159 12.39 6.25 -8.20
C TRP A 159 13.89 6.47 -7.94
N THR A 160 14.46 7.60 -8.38
CA THR A 160 15.87 7.94 -8.15
C THR A 160 16.17 8.06 -6.66
N TRP A 161 15.29 8.71 -5.89
CA TRP A 161 15.44 8.78 -4.43
C TRP A 161 15.41 7.39 -3.77
N PHE A 162 14.43 6.56 -4.18
CA PHE A 162 14.29 5.19 -3.71
C PHE A 162 15.56 4.37 -3.96
N VAL A 163 16.08 4.34 -5.19
CA VAL A 163 17.29 3.55 -5.53
C VAL A 163 18.50 3.98 -4.69
N THR A 164 18.63 5.28 -4.39
CA THR A 164 19.74 5.82 -3.61
C THR A 164 19.63 5.51 -2.12
N LYS A 165 18.41 5.52 -1.56
CA LYS A 165 18.19 5.50 -0.09
C LYS A 165 17.66 4.18 0.46
N CYS A 166 17.20 3.25 -0.39
CA CYS A 166 16.63 1.99 0.07
C CYS A 166 17.69 0.91 0.34
N GLY A 167 17.35 -0.03 1.21
CA GLY A 167 18.17 -1.23 1.44
C GLY A 167 18.04 -2.25 0.31
N LYS A 168 19.03 -3.13 0.17
CA LYS A 168 19.03 -4.24 -0.81
C LYS A 168 18.93 -5.58 -0.08
N LEU A 169 18.15 -6.51 -0.63
CA LEU A 169 18.10 -7.92 -0.23
C LEU A 169 18.51 -8.78 -1.42
N LYS A 170 19.72 -9.35 -1.40
CA LYS A 170 20.25 -10.21 -2.49
C LYS A 170 20.14 -9.58 -3.90
N GLY A 171 20.19 -8.25 -3.99
CA GLY A 171 20.08 -7.48 -5.23
C GLY A 171 18.70 -6.86 -5.50
N ASP A 172 17.62 -7.37 -4.90
CA ASP A 172 16.30 -6.75 -4.98
C ASP A 172 16.18 -5.62 -3.94
N TYR A 173 15.44 -4.57 -4.28
CA TYR A 173 15.23 -3.45 -3.37
C TYR A 173 14.13 -3.75 -2.35
N ARG A 174 14.31 -3.23 -1.13
CA ARG A 174 13.35 -3.31 -0.03
C ARG A 174 12.90 -1.91 0.33
N TYR A 175 11.59 -1.64 0.18
CA TYR A 175 11.05 -0.33 0.54
C TYR A 175 11.11 -0.12 2.06
N SER A 176 11.71 0.98 2.50
CA SER A 176 11.75 1.40 3.90
C SER A 176 11.10 2.76 4.02
N ALA A 177 10.03 2.87 4.82
CA ALA A 177 9.35 4.15 5.04
C ALA A 177 10.30 5.20 5.62
N GLU A 178 11.02 4.84 6.69
CA GLU A 178 11.95 5.72 7.40
C GLU A 178 13.07 6.28 6.51
N SER A 179 13.66 5.45 5.64
CA SER A 179 14.80 5.90 4.83
C SER A 179 14.39 6.51 3.50
N VAL A 180 13.25 6.11 2.93
CA VAL A 180 12.78 6.57 1.61
C VAL A 180 11.67 7.60 1.74
N PHE A 181 10.53 7.21 2.31
CA PHE A 181 9.34 8.06 2.31
C PHE A 181 9.49 9.27 3.24
N ASP A 182 9.94 9.04 4.47
CA ASP A 182 10.04 10.09 5.50
C ASP A 182 11.10 11.15 5.14
N THR A 183 12.04 10.80 4.26
CA THR A 183 13.09 11.72 3.80
C THR A 183 12.87 12.26 2.39
N PHE A 184 11.88 11.75 1.65
CA PHE A 184 11.65 12.20 0.27
C PHE A 184 11.07 13.62 0.26
N PRO A 185 11.76 14.60 -0.34
CA PRO A 185 11.24 15.97 -0.39
C PRO A 185 10.14 16.06 -1.46
N TRP A 186 8.93 16.42 -1.04
CA TRP A 186 7.79 16.64 -1.95
C TRP A 186 7.90 17.99 -2.67
N PRO A 187 7.19 18.19 -3.81
CA PRO A 187 7.14 19.49 -4.48
C PRO A 187 6.70 20.59 -3.51
N GLN A 188 7.44 21.69 -3.47
CA GLN A 188 7.16 22.81 -2.57
C GLN A 188 6.40 23.91 -3.33
N ASN A 189 5.20 24.26 -2.82
CA ASN A 189 4.32 25.30 -3.39
C ASN A 189 3.92 25.10 -4.87
N PRO A 190 3.54 23.89 -5.34
CA PRO A 190 3.05 23.71 -6.70
C PRO A 190 1.72 24.45 -6.92
N THR A 191 1.51 25.00 -8.11
CA THR A 191 0.24 25.64 -8.46
C THR A 191 -0.87 24.61 -8.64
N LYS A 192 -2.14 25.02 -8.52
CA LYS A 192 -3.30 24.12 -8.74
C LYS A 192 -3.26 23.46 -10.12
N ASP A 193 -2.80 24.17 -11.14
CA ASP A 193 -2.69 23.64 -12.51
C ASP A 193 -1.56 22.63 -12.65
N GLN A 194 -0.42 22.82 -11.97
CA GLN A 194 0.65 21.82 -11.92
C GLN A 194 0.18 20.56 -11.19
N ILE A 195 -0.52 20.71 -10.06
CA ILE A 195 -1.12 19.58 -9.33
C ILE A 195 -2.09 18.81 -10.24
N ARG A 196 -2.96 19.53 -10.96
CA ARG A 196 -3.91 18.94 -11.93
C ARG A 196 -3.18 18.19 -13.04
N THR A 197 -2.14 18.78 -13.61
CA THR A 197 -1.36 18.16 -14.68
C THR A 197 -0.72 16.82 -14.23
N VAL A 198 -0.18 16.78 -13.01
CA VAL A 198 0.37 15.54 -12.41
C VAL A 198 -0.74 14.50 -12.20
N ALA A 199 -1.88 14.91 -11.65
CA ALA A 199 -3.02 14.02 -11.40
C ALA A 199 -3.59 13.44 -12.71
N ASP A 200 -3.76 14.26 -13.75
CA ASP A 200 -4.31 13.82 -15.03
C ASP A 200 -3.35 12.84 -15.74
N ALA A 201 -2.03 13.11 -15.68
CA ALA A 201 -1.01 12.18 -16.19
C ALA A 201 -1.01 10.85 -15.42
N ALA A 202 -1.20 10.89 -14.10
CA ALA A 202 -1.35 9.70 -13.25
C ALA A 202 -2.59 8.87 -13.63
N VAL A 203 -3.75 9.51 -13.82
CA VAL A 203 -4.98 8.85 -14.26
C VAL A 203 -4.78 8.21 -15.64
N ALA A 204 -4.16 8.93 -16.58
CA ALA A 204 -3.88 8.43 -17.92
C ALA A 204 -2.95 7.20 -17.90
N LEU A 205 -1.90 7.20 -17.07
CA LEU A 205 -1.03 6.03 -16.90
C LEU A 205 -1.82 4.82 -16.39
N ARG A 206 -2.64 4.99 -15.35
CA ARG A 206 -3.41 3.87 -14.78
C ARG A 206 -4.48 3.35 -15.75
N LYS A 207 -5.11 4.23 -16.53
CA LYS A 207 -6.02 3.85 -17.61
C LYS A 207 -5.30 2.99 -18.66
N LEU A 208 -4.15 3.46 -19.16
CA LEU A 208 -3.32 2.71 -20.10
C LEU A 208 -2.91 1.34 -19.56
N ARG A 209 -2.50 1.26 -18.29
CA ARG A 209 -2.17 0.00 -17.63
C ARG A 209 -3.35 -0.98 -17.70
N ARG A 210 -4.55 -0.56 -17.30
CA ARG A 210 -5.75 -1.42 -17.32
C ARG A 210 -6.07 -1.90 -18.73
N GLU A 211 -6.20 -0.98 -19.68
CA GLU A 211 -6.56 -1.30 -21.06
C GLU A 211 -5.54 -2.25 -21.71
N THR A 212 -4.24 -2.04 -21.46
CA THR A 212 -3.18 -2.90 -22.00
C THR A 212 -3.16 -4.28 -21.34
N MET A 213 -3.31 -4.34 -20.01
CA MET A 213 -3.42 -5.61 -19.28
C MET A 213 -4.63 -6.42 -19.75
N ASP A 214 -5.78 -5.78 -19.95
CA ASP A 214 -7.01 -6.44 -20.41
C ASP A 214 -6.90 -6.93 -21.85
N LYS A 215 -6.30 -6.13 -22.72
CA LYS A 215 -6.07 -6.45 -24.14
C LYS A 215 -5.08 -7.60 -24.33
N LEU A 216 -3.95 -7.57 -23.62
CA LEU A 216 -2.87 -8.54 -23.78
C LEU A 216 -2.95 -9.72 -22.81
N LYS A 217 -3.91 -9.70 -21.87
CA LYS A 217 -3.99 -10.62 -20.72
C LYS A 217 -2.69 -10.64 -19.91
N TYR A 218 -2.04 -9.49 -19.81
CA TYR A 218 -0.80 -9.33 -19.05
C TYR A 218 -1.12 -9.03 -17.58
N SER A 219 -0.29 -9.58 -16.70
CA SER A 219 -0.15 -9.05 -15.35
C SER A 219 0.55 -7.70 -15.35
N LEU A 220 0.39 -6.95 -14.25
CA LEU A 220 1.13 -5.71 -14.02
C LEU A 220 2.65 -5.93 -14.10
N ARG A 221 3.15 -7.06 -13.56
CA ARG A 221 4.55 -7.46 -13.69
C ARG A 221 4.98 -7.67 -15.14
N GLN A 222 4.17 -8.37 -15.95
CA GLN A 222 4.48 -8.59 -17.37
C GLN A 222 4.47 -7.28 -18.14
N LEU A 223 3.47 -6.42 -17.90
CA LEU A 223 3.39 -5.10 -18.51
C LEU A 223 4.66 -4.28 -18.22
N TYR A 224 5.13 -4.25 -16.97
CA TYR A 224 6.31 -3.48 -16.60
C TYR A 224 7.63 -4.04 -17.17
N ARG A 225 7.72 -5.35 -17.43
CA ARG A 225 8.87 -5.94 -18.14
C ARG A 225 9.01 -5.44 -19.57
N THR A 226 7.93 -4.97 -20.20
CA THR A 226 8.00 -4.40 -21.56
C THR A 226 8.84 -3.12 -21.62
N LEU A 227 9.07 -2.43 -20.49
CA LEU A 227 9.90 -1.22 -20.45
C LEU A 227 11.37 -1.52 -20.78
N GLU A 228 11.81 -2.75 -20.53
CA GLU A 228 13.17 -3.25 -20.80
C GLU A 228 13.36 -3.64 -22.28
N GLN A 229 12.29 -3.66 -23.08
CA GLN A 229 12.34 -4.01 -24.50
C GLN A 229 12.68 -2.77 -25.35
N PRO A 230 13.49 -2.94 -26.42
CA PRO A 230 13.78 -1.86 -27.36
C PRO A 230 12.54 -1.47 -28.17
N GLY A 231 12.56 -0.25 -28.73
CA GLY A 231 11.46 0.28 -29.54
C GLY A 231 10.48 1.16 -28.77
N ASP A 232 9.47 1.65 -29.50
CA ASP A 232 8.43 2.53 -28.97
C ASP A 232 7.56 1.78 -27.95
N ASN A 233 7.31 2.41 -26.81
CA ASN A 233 6.52 1.80 -25.75
C ASN A 233 5.58 2.87 -25.15
N PRO A 234 4.26 2.75 -25.37
CA PRO A 234 3.28 3.69 -24.82
C PRO A 234 3.35 3.85 -23.30
N LEU A 235 3.79 2.81 -22.58
CA LEU A 235 3.99 2.87 -21.13
C LEU A 235 5.18 3.77 -20.77
N ARG A 236 6.26 3.74 -21.56
CA ARG A 236 7.41 4.63 -21.40
C ARG A 236 7.01 6.08 -21.63
N ASP A 237 6.21 6.34 -22.67
CA ASP A 237 5.70 7.69 -22.97
C ASP A 237 4.77 8.19 -21.85
N ALA A 238 3.92 7.31 -21.30
CA ALA A 238 3.06 7.67 -20.18
C ALA A 238 3.87 8.00 -18.91
N HIS A 239 4.97 7.27 -18.65
CA HIS A 239 5.89 7.61 -17.58
C HIS A 239 6.60 8.95 -17.82
N ALA A 240 7.09 9.19 -19.05
CA ALA A 240 7.73 10.45 -19.41
C ALA A 240 6.80 11.66 -19.20
N ARG A 241 5.49 11.51 -19.47
CA ARG A 241 4.49 12.55 -19.18
C ARG A 241 4.34 12.84 -17.68
N ILE A 242 4.31 11.80 -16.83
CA ILE A 242 4.30 12.01 -15.38
C ILE A 242 5.59 12.70 -14.93
N ASP A 243 6.73 12.25 -15.44
CA ASP A 243 8.04 12.76 -15.04
C ASP A 243 8.20 14.24 -15.40
N SER A 244 7.75 14.63 -16.59
CA SER A 244 7.70 16.03 -17.02
C SER A 244 6.78 16.86 -16.12
N ALA A 245 5.55 16.41 -15.89
CA ALA A 245 4.58 17.11 -15.04
C ALA A 245 5.09 17.28 -13.60
N VAL A 246 5.69 16.24 -13.03
CA VAL A 246 6.23 16.27 -11.67
C VAL A 246 7.45 17.19 -11.61
N ARG A 247 8.37 17.15 -12.58
CA ARG A 247 9.49 18.10 -12.67
C ARG A 247 9.01 19.56 -12.70
N THR A 248 7.97 19.85 -13.48
CA THR A 248 7.35 21.19 -13.50
C THR A 248 6.76 21.55 -12.13
N ALA A 249 6.10 20.62 -11.44
CA ALA A 249 5.56 20.85 -10.09
C ALA A 249 6.68 21.12 -9.06
N TYR A 250 7.86 20.54 -9.23
CA TYR A 250 9.05 20.85 -8.43
C TYR A 250 9.70 22.20 -8.79
N GLY A 251 9.34 22.79 -9.94
CA GLY A 251 10.10 23.91 -10.52
C GLY A 251 11.51 23.50 -10.96
N MET A 252 11.72 22.21 -11.23
CA MET A 252 13.03 21.64 -11.56
C MET A 252 13.37 21.89 -13.04
N PRO A 253 14.52 22.53 -13.37
CA PRO A 253 14.94 22.70 -14.76
C PRO A 253 15.33 21.38 -15.43
N GLU A 254 15.16 21.29 -16.76
CA GLU A 254 15.30 20.02 -17.49
C GLU A 254 16.71 19.40 -17.40
N ASN A 255 17.75 20.23 -17.37
CA ASN A 255 19.14 19.79 -17.43
C ASN A 255 19.78 19.57 -16.05
N VAL A 256 19.00 19.63 -14.98
CA VAL A 256 19.51 19.41 -13.62
C VAL A 256 19.46 17.92 -13.29
N ASP A 257 20.51 17.44 -12.61
CA ASP A 257 20.54 16.09 -12.07
C ASP A 257 19.45 15.92 -10.98
N PRO A 258 18.52 14.96 -11.14
CA PRO A 258 17.47 14.69 -10.16
C PRO A 258 17.97 14.50 -8.73
N LEU A 259 19.06 13.76 -8.54
CA LEU A 259 19.49 13.38 -7.20
C LEU A 259 20.05 14.57 -6.44
N THR A 260 20.88 15.37 -7.11
CA THR A 260 21.47 16.60 -6.56
C THR A 260 20.37 17.60 -6.19
N PHE A 261 19.42 17.84 -7.10
CA PHE A 261 18.29 18.74 -6.83
C PHE A 261 17.45 18.28 -5.63
N LEU A 262 17.11 16.98 -5.56
CA LEU A 262 16.34 16.44 -4.45
C LEU A 262 17.11 16.54 -3.13
N LEU A 263 18.43 16.30 -3.12
CA LEU A 263 19.23 16.45 -1.91
C LEU A 263 19.25 17.90 -1.41
N GLU A 264 19.47 18.86 -2.30
CA GLU A 264 19.42 20.30 -1.97
C GLU A 264 18.06 20.71 -1.42
N LEU A 265 16.98 20.26 -2.06
CA LEU A 265 15.61 20.52 -1.59
C LEU A 265 15.34 19.88 -0.23
N ASN A 266 15.82 18.66 0.01
CA ASN A 266 15.69 17.98 1.30
C ASN A 266 16.40 18.77 2.42
N LEU A 267 17.65 19.20 2.18
CA LEU A 267 18.40 20.00 3.16
C LEU A 267 17.73 21.36 3.42
N ALA A 268 17.21 22.01 2.39
CA ALA A 268 16.47 23.25 2.53
C ALA A 268 15.17 23.07 3.35
N CYS A 269 14.43 21.98 3.12
CA CYS A 269 13.24 21.66 3.91
C CYS A 269 13.60 21.39 5.38
N ALA A 270 14.64 20.61 5.64
CA ALA A 270 15.10 20.32 7.00
C ALA A 270 15.53 21.59 7.76
N ALA A 271 16.21 22.53 7.07
CA ALA A 271 16.57 23.82 7.65
C ALA A 271 15.32 24.66 8.01
N LYS A 272 14.32 24.70 7.13
CA LYS A 272 13.04 25.37 7.37
C LYS A 272 12.28 24.77 8.56
N GLU A 273 12.18 23.46 8.61
CA GLU A 273 11.53 22.77 9.74
C GLU A 273 12.24 23.08 11.06
N LYS A 274 13.58 23.08 11.08
CA LYS A 274 14.37 23.46 12.26
C LYS A 274 14.15 24.92 12.68
N ALA A 275 13.91 25.81 11.72
CA ALA A 275 13.57 27.21 11.97
C ALA A 275 12.09 27.43 12.35
N GLY A 276 11.25 26.37 12.34
CA GLY A 276 9.81 26.47 12.58
C GLY A 276 9.01 27.03 11.40
N GLU A 277 9.61 27.13 10.22
CA GLU A 277 8.94 27.53 8.99
C GLU A 277 8.08 26.38 8.44
N LYS A 278 6.97 26.73 7.78
CA LYS A 278 6.07 25.75 7.18
C LYS A 278 6.64 25.27 5.84
N ILE A 279 6.64 23.95 5.65
CA ILE A 279 6.89 23.30 4.37
C ILE A 279 5.62 22.62 3.85
N THR A 280 5.57 22.36 2.55
CA THR A 280 4.54 21.52 1.94
C THR A 280 4.76 20.08 2.39
N ARG A 281 3.77 19.54 3.10
CA ARG A 281 3.80 18.16 3.61
C ARG A 281 3.55 17.15 2.49
N PRO A 282 3.93 15.87 2.69
CA PRO A 282 3.53 14.79 1.80
C PRO A 282 2.01 14.75 1.56
N GLY A 283 1.60 14.56 0.32
CA GLY A 283 0.18 14.53 -0.05
C GLY A 283 -0.25 15.65 -1.00
N LEU A 284 -1.54 15.68 -1.31
CA LEU A 284 -2.20 16.75 -2.07
C LEU A 284 -2.29 18.05 -1.24
N PRO A 285 -1.59 19.13 -1.62
CA PRO A 285 -1.51 20.35 -0.81
C PRO A 285 -2.70 21.30 -1.09
N LEU A 286 -3.92 20.77 -1.04
CA LEU A 286 -5.17 21.52 -1.24
C LEU A 286 -6.10 21.39 -0.02
N ASN A 287 -7.10 22.26 0.06
CA ASN A 287 -8.15 22.15 1.06
C ASN A 287 -9.06 20.91 0.79
N GLU A 288 -9.77 20.42 1.81
CA GLU A 288 -10.61 19.21 1.71
C GLU A 288 -11.70 19.27 0.63
N GLN A 289 -12.24 20.46 0.34
CA GLN A 289 -13.27 20.63 -0.69
C GLN A 289 -12.69 20.37 -2.08
N ASP A 290 -11.50 20.92 -2.35
CA ASP A 290 -10.79 20.76 -3.62
C ASP A 290 -10.23 19.34 -3.80
N LYS A 291 -9.83 18.67 -2.71
CA LYS A 291 -9.24 17.31 -2.77
C LYS A 291 -10.12 16.30 -3.50
N ARG A 292 -11.45 16.39 -3.31
CA ARG A 292 -12.41 15.47 -3.95
C ARG A 292 -12.31 15.43 -5.47
N ALA A 293 -11.91 16.54 -6.09
CA ALA A 293 -11.75 16.63 -7.54
C ALA A 293 -10.49 15.91 -8.07
N PHE A 294 -9.67 15.35 -7.18
CA PHE A 294 -8.43 14.63 -7.51
C PHE A 294 -8.49 13.17 -7.05
N VAL A 295 -9.68 12.64 -6.81
CA VAL A 295 -9.89 11.25 -6.38
C VAL A 295 -10.79 10.56 -7.38
N THR A 296 -10.20 9.76 -8.26
CA THR A 296 -10.95 8.80 -9.08
C THR A 296 -11.36 7.54 -8.30
N ASP A 297 -12.22 6.71 -8.86
CA ASP A 297 -12.70 5.47 -8.20
C ASP A 297 -11.88 4.21 -8.56
N ASP A 298 -10.91 4.32 -9.47
CA ASP A 298 -10.15 3.16 -9.93
C ASP A 298 -9.24 2.60 -8.83
N CYS A 299 -9.44 1.34 -8.48
CA CYS A 299 -8.64 0.62 -7.50
C CYS A 299 -8.83 -0.90 -7.65
N VAL A 300 -7.95 -1.68 -7.03
CA VAL A 300 -8.19 -3.10 -6.78
C VAL A 300 -9.34 -3.21 -5.77
N LYS A 301 -10.42 -3.86 -6.20
CA LYS A 301 -11.63 -4.06 -5.41
C LYS A 301 -11.73 -5.51 -4.93
N PRO A 302 -12.45 -5.78 -3.83
CA PRO A 302 -12.90 -7.12 -3.52
C PRO A 302 -13.59 -7.74 -4.73
N THR A 303 -13.42 -9.04 -4.96
CA THR A 303 -14.30 -9.76 -5.86
C THR A 303 -15.67 -9.79 -5.20
N ASP A 304 -16.59 -8.93 -5.65
CA ASP A 304 -17.97 -9.04 -5.25
C ASP A 304 -18.44 -10.43 -5.67
N GLY A 305 -18.83 -11.26 -4.70
CA GLY A 305 -19.39 -12.59 -4.94
C GLY A 305 -20.74 -12.58 -5.70
N ARG A 306 -21.05 -11.49 -6.39
CA ARG A 306 -22.09 -11.39 -7.41
C ARG A 306 -21.42 -11.62 -8.75
N ARG A 307 -21.22 -12.89 -9.10
CA ARG A 307 -21.27 -13.22 -10.52
C ARG A 307 -22.72 -12.96 -10.94
N GLU A 308 -22.92 -12.03 -11.88
CA GLU A 308 -24.14 -11.98 -12.68
C GLU A 308 -24.35 -13.31 -13.41
#